data_AF-A0A2E8XLX1-F1
#
_entry.id   AF-A0A2E8XLX1-F1
#
_cell.length_a   1.000
_cell.length_b   1.000
_cell.length_c   1.000
_cell.angle_alpha   90.00
_cell.angle_beta   90.00
_cell.angle_gamma   90.00
#
_symmetry.space_group_name_H-M   'P 1'
#
loop_
_entity.id
_entity.type
_entity.pdbx_description
1 polymer ?
#
loop_
_entity_poly.entity_id
_entity_poly.type
_entity_poly.pdbx_seq_one_letter_code
_entity_poly.pdbx_strand_id
1 'polypeptide(L)'
;DQFITKTRSRAGIEMAPTHRIGVSKVLAALRRGEVVGILPDQIPPAEGGRFVPFFGEPALTMTLPSKLIQKTKAKVFCGFAQRLPNARGYKIIVEEAMSDIYSEDLDESIMALNSSIEKTIMKSVEQYSWEYKRFRRRPDGSRFYQ
;
A
#
# COMPACT_ATOMS: atom_id res chain seq x y z
N ASP A 1 -2.87 17.70 -12.98
CA ASP A 1 -2.66 16.37 -13.57
C ASP A 1 -1.37 16.28 -14.41
N GLN A 2 -1.23 17.06 -15.50
CA GLN A 2 -0.08 16.98 -16.41
C GLN A 2 1.32 17.12 -15.76
N PHE A 3 1.48 18.01 -14.76
CA PHE A 3 2.76 18.18 -14.05
C PHE A 3 3.21 16.91 -13.30
N ILE A 4 2.28 16.24 -12.63
CA ILE A 4 2.55 15.01 -11.85
C ILE A 4 2.89 13.87 -12.81
N THR A 5 2.10 13.69 -13.87
CA THR A 5 2.33 12.67 -14.91
C THR A 5 3.70 12.84 -15.55
N LYS A 6 4.04 14.07 -15.98
CA LYS A 6 5.33 14.38 -16.61
C LYS A 6 6.52 14.16 -15.69
N THR A 7 6.35 14.41 -14.38
CA THR A 7 7.43 14.22 -13.40
C THR A 7 7.63 12.75 -13.08
N ARG A 8 6.56 11.96 -12.98
CA ARG A 8 6.63 10.51 -12.72
C ARG A 8 7.14 9.71 -13.92
N SER A 9 6.71 10.06 -15.14
CA SER A 9 7.15 9.36 -16.36
C SER A 9 8.64 9.56 -16.68
N ARG A 10 9.25 10.67 -16.23
CA ARG A 10 10.69 10.93 -16.38
C ARG A 10 11.58 9.89 -15.71
N ALA A 11 11.07 9.17 -14.72
CA ALA A 11 11.79 8.10 -14.03
C ALA A 11 11.52 6.71 -14.63
N GLY A 12 10.93 6.63 -15.84
CA GLY A 12 10.54 5.36 -16.47
C GLY A 12 9.30 4.71 -15.85
N ILE A 13 8.54 5.44 -15.01
CA ILE A 13 7.34 4.92 -14.37
C ILE A 13 6.16 5.00 -15.35
N GLU A 14 5.59 3.86 -15.71
CA GLU A 14 4.28 3.79 -16.38
C GLU A 14 3.16 3.86 -15.33
N MET A 15 2.25 4.83 -15.47
CA MET A 15 1.10 4.94 -14.58
C MET A 15 -0.04 4.04 -15.08
N ALA A 16 -0.52 3.14 -14.21
CA ALA A 16 -1.71 2.35 -14.47
C ALA A 16 -2.98 3.10 -14.02
N PRO A 17 -4.05 3.13 -14.84
CA PRO A 17 -5.31 3.73 -14.43
C PRO A 17 -5.96 3.01 -13.23
N THR A 18 -6.74 3.72 -12.41
CA THR A 18 -7.35 3.18 -11.18
C THR A 18 -8.66 2.40 -11.43
N HIS A 19 -8.77 1.71 -12.57
CA HIS A 19 -9.93 0.89 -12.92
C HIS A 19 -9.47 -0.46 -13.53
N ARG A 20 -10.41 -1.33 -13.92
CA ARG A 20 -10.13 -2.73 -14.35
C ARG A 20 -8.99 -2.86 -15.37
N ILE A 21 -8.88 -1.92 -16.32
CA ILE A 21 -7.82 -1.89 -17.33
C ILE A 21 -6.43 -1.75 -16.68
N GLY A 22 -6.28 -0.89 -15.67
CA GLY A 22 -5.01 -0.74 -14.97
C GLY A 22 -4.67 -1.93 -14.09
N VAL A 23 -5.66 -2.60 -13.48
CA VAL A 23 -5.42 -3.87 -12.78
C VAL A 23 -4.86 -4.93 -13.72
N SER A 24 -5.42 -5.07 -14.92
CA SER A 24 -4.91 -6.00 -15.93
C SER A 24 -3.48 -5.65 -16.38
N LYS A 25 -3.17 -4.36 -16.56
CA LYS A 25 -1.80 -3.90 -16.87
C LYS A 25 -0.82 -4.26 -15.78
N VAL A 26 -1.17 -4.00 -14.53
CA VAL A 26 -0.35 -4.33 -13.35
C VAL A 26 -0.10 -5.84 -13.26
N LEU A 27 -1.13 -6.65 -13.48
CA LEU A 27 -0.98 -8.12 -13.48
C LEU A 27 -0.05 -8.59 -14.61
N ALA A 28 -0.18 -8.01 -15.81
CA ALA A 28 0.69 -8.33 -16.94
C ALA A 28 2.15 -7.93 -16.68
N ALA A 29 2.38 -6.76 -16.08
CA ALA A 29 3.71 -6.30 -15.68
C ALA A 29 4.38 -7.28 -14.70
N LEU A 30 3.68 -7.65 -13.61
CA LEU A 30 4.19 -8.64 -12.65
C LEU A 30 4.52 -9.98 -13.31
N ARG A 31 3.69 -10.45 -14.26
CA ARG A 31 3.96 -11.69 -15.01
C ARG A 31 5.17 -11.61 -15.93
N ARG A 32 5.57 -10.41 -16.37
CA ARG A 32 6.80 -10.17 -17.13
C ARG A 32 8.03 -10.02 -16.23
N GLY A 33 7.88 -10.14 -14.90
CA GLY A 33 8.97 -9.94 -13.94
C GLY A 33 9.29 -8.46 -13.68
N GLU A 34 8.38 -7.55 -14.04
CA GLU A 34 8.53 -6.12 -13.77
C GLU A 34 8.16 -5.78 -12.33
N VAL A 35 8.64 -4.63 -11.86
CA VAL A 35 8.33 -4.10 -10.52
C VAL A 35 7.08 -3.23 -10.58
N VAL A 36 6.17 -3.45 -9.63
CA VAL A 36 4.96 -2.64 -9.46
C VAL A 36 4.98 -1.98 -8.09
N GLY A 37 4.81 -0.65 -8.06
CA GLY A 37 4.59 0.12 -6.84
C GLY A 37 3.10 0.31 -6.56
N ILE A 38 2.70 0.07 -5.32
CA ILE A 38 1.33 0.34 -4.82
C ILE A 38 1.46 1.11 -3.51
N LEU A 39 0.58 2.08 -3.28
CA LEU A 39 0.39 2.72 -1.97
C LEU A 39 -0.81 2.06 -1.28
N PRO A 40 -0.60 1.04 -0.44
CA PRO A 40 -1.66 0.17 0.08
C PRO A 40 -2.44 0.77 1.26
N ASP A 41 -1.96 1.87 1.83
CA ASP A 41 -2.45 2.48 3.06
C ASP A 41 -3.49 3.58 2.83
N GLN A 42 -3.97 3.73 1.60
CA GLN A 42 -5.10 4.60 1.26
C GLN A 42 -6.44 3.86 1.38
N ILE A 43 -7.49 4.59 1.77
CA ILE A 43 -8.86 4.08 1.84
C ILE A 43 -9.38 3.83 0.42
N PRO A 44 -9.73 2.57 0.06
CA PRO A 44 -10.32 2.27 -1.23
C PRO A 44 -11.81 2.69 -1.30
N PRO A 45 -12.45 2.61 -2.48
CA PRO A 45 -13.90 2.51 -2.59
C PRO A 45 -14.47 1.40 -1.68
N ALA A 46 -15.74 1.48 -1.30
CA ALA A 46 -16.30 0.63 -0.24
C ALA A 46 -16.24 -0.86 -0.61
N GLU A 47 -16.54 -1.16 -1.85
CA GLU A 47 -16.48 -2.46 -2.50
C GLU A 47 -15.05 -3.00 -2.73
N GLY A 48 -14.03 -2.15 -2.55
CA GLY A 48 -12.64 -2.44 -2.88
C GLY A 48 -11.79 -2.96 -1.71
N GLY A 49 -12.33 -2.95 -0.48
CA GLY A 49 -11.57 -3.22 0.74
C GLY A 49 -12.20 -4.18 1.74
N ARG A 50 -11.41 -4.54 2.74
CA ARG A 50 -11.81 -5.31 3.94
C ARG A 50 -11.46 -4.50 5.17
N PHE A 51 -12.29 -4.60 6.21
CA PHE A 51 -11.94 -4.05 7.52
C PHE A 51 -11.05 -5.06 8.24
N VAL A 52 -9.78 -4.69 8.41
CA VAL A 52 -8.79 -5.46 9.16
C VAL A 52 -8.04 -4.53 10.14
N PRO A 53 -7.44 -5.05 11.22
CA PRO A 53 -6.69 -4.23 12.16
C PRO A 53 -5.53 -3.47 11.49
N PHE A 54 -5.39 -2.19 11.81
CA PHE A 54 -4.23 -1.35 11.52
C PHE A 54 -3.90 -0.55 12.79
N PHE A 55 -2.78 -0.86 13.45
CA PHE A 55 -2.45 -0.44 14.81
C PHE A 55 -3.58 -0.75 15.81
N GLY A 56 -4.17 -1.94 15.69
CA GLY A 56 -5.29 -2.40 16.54
C GLY A 56 -6.66 -1.82 16.19
N GLU A 57 -6.73 -0.77 15.37
CA GLU A 57 -7.99 -0.16 14.95
C GLU A 57 -8.49 -0.73 13.62
N PRO A 58 -9.79 -1.05 13.48
CA PRO A 58 -10.35 -1.45 12.20
C PRO A 58 -10.17 -0.36 11.13
N ALA A 59 -9.45 -0.72 10.06
CA ALA A 59 -9.21 0.16 8.92
C ALA A 59 -9.65 -0.52 7.62
N LEU A 60 -10.32 0.22 6.74
CA LEU A 60 -10.70 -0.30 5.42
C LEU A 60 -9.46 -0.38 4.53
N THR A 61 -8.89 -1.57 4.36
CA THR A 61 -7.68 -1.83 3.56
C THR A 61 -8.02 -2.43 2.21
N MET A 62 -7.36 -1.96 1.15
CA MET A 62 -7.60 -2.44 -0.22
C MET A 62 -7.20 -3.91 -0.43
N THR A 63 -7.99 -4.63 -1.22
CA THR A 63 -7.75 -6.05 -1.52
C THR A 63 -6.80 -6.29 -2.69
N LEU A 64 -6.46 -5.24 -3.45
CA LEU A 64 -5.70 -5.37 -4.70
C LEU A 64 -4.31 -6.02 -4.52
N PRO A 65 -3.46 -5.60 -3.56
CA PRO A 65 -2.15 -6.21 -3.37
C PRO A 65 -2.23 -7.71 -3.12
N SER A 66 -3.04 -8.15 -2.15
CA SER A 66 -3.25 -9.58 -1.83
C SER A 66 -3.74 -10.38 -3.03
N LYS A 67 -4.70 -9.84 -3.79
CA LYS A 67 -5.19 -10.50 -5.02
C LYS A 67 -4.13 -10.64 -6.11
N LEU A 68 -3.23 -9.66 -6.24
CA LEU A 68 -2.11 -9.74 -7.18
C LEU A 68 -1.12 -10.82 -6.73
N ILE A 69 -0.74 -10.80 -5.45
CA ILE A 69 0.18 -11.77 -4.83
C ILE A 69 -0.33 -13.21 -5.02
N GLN A 70 -1.60 -13.47 -4.74
CA GLN A 70 -2.18 -14.81 -4.91
C GLN A 70 -2.12 -15.29 -6.39
N LYS A 71 -2.26 -14.37 -7.35
CA LYS A 71 -2.26 -14.68 -8.79
C LYS A 71 -0.87 -14.79 -9.42
N THR A 72 0.13 -14.13 -8.85
CA THR A 72 1.47 -14.03 -9.45
C THR A 72 2.56 -14.69 -8.62
N LYS A 73 2.31 -14.90 -7.32
CA LYS A 73 3.31 -15.31 -6.33
C LYS A 73 4.52 -14.37 -6.32
N ALA A 74 4.34 -13.10 -6.68
CA ALA A 74 5.39 -12.10 -6.70
C ALA A 74 5.93 -11.83 -5.29
N LYS A 75 7.26 -11.66 -5.16
CA LYS A 75 7.88 -11.25 -3.90
C LYS A 75 7.41 -9.85 -3.51
N VAL A 76 7.14 -9.65 -2.23
CA VAL A 76 6.62 -8.39 -1.71
C VAL A 76 7.61 -7.72 -0.79
N PHE A 77 7.86 -6.44 -1.07
CA PHE A 77 8.70 -5.59 -0.25
C PHE A 77 7.91 -4.36 0.18
N CYS A 78 8.05 -3.96 1.44
CA CYS A 78 7.56 -2.70 1.98
C CYS A 78 8.73 -1.74 2.17
N GLY A 79 8.52 -0.47 1.87
CA GLY A 79 9.59 0.50 1.98
C GLY A 79 9.12 1.95 1.92
N PHE A 80 10.02 2.83 2.33
CA PHE A 80 9.80 4.27 2.33
C PHE A 80 11.13 5.01 2.18
N ALA A 81 11.03 6.29 1.79
CA ALA A 81 12.15 7.21 1.78
C ALA A 81 12.16 7.99 3.09
N GLN A 82 13.04 7.64 4.02
CA GLN A 82 13.20 8.37 5.28
C GLN A 82 13.96 9.67 5.01
N ARG A 83 13.37 10.81 5.36
CA ARG A 83 14.06 12.10 5.33
C ARG A 83 15.10 12.15 6.44
N LEU A 84 16.34 12.52 6.10
CA LEU A 84 17.42 12.69 7.07
C LEU A 84 17.43 14.11 7.66
N PRO A 85 17.84 14.28 8.94
CA PRO A 85 17.93 15.59 9.56
C PRO A 85 18.97 16.46 8.87
N ASN A 86 18.84 17.78 9.04
CA ASN A 86 19.78 18.80 8.56
C ASN A 86 19.99 18.78 7.03
N ALA A 87 18.90 18.57 6.28
CA ALA A 87 18.90 18.56 4.80
C ALA A 87 19.89 17.58 4.16
N ARG A 88 20.25 16.48 4.85
CA ARG A 88 21.19 15.46 4.34
C ARG A 88 20.58 14.48 3.31
N GLY A 89 19.43 14.83 2.74
CA GLY A 89 18.73 14.01 1.75
C GLY A 89 17.84 12.91 2.36
N TYR A 90 17.78 11.76 1.70
CA TYR A 90 16.88 10.65 2.03
C TYR A 90 17.62 9.32 2.10
N LYS A 91 17.18 8.45 3.00
CA LYS A 91 17.57 7.05 3.08
C LYS A 91 16.41 6.19 2.59
N ILE A 92 16.65 5.36 1.58
CA ILE A 92 15.65 4.37 1.12
C ILE A 92 15.74 3.15 2.04
N ILE A 93 14.61 2.77 2.62
CA ILE A 93 14.47 1.58 3.45
C ILE A 93 13.51 0.65 2.73
N VAL A 94 13.92 -0.59 2.49
CA VAL A 94 13.12 -1.64 1.84
C VAL A 94 13.33 -2.92 2.63
N GLU A 95 12.24 -3.55 3.05
CA GLU A 95 12.24 -4.81 3.78
C GLU A 95 11.21 -5.75 3.17
N GLU A 96 11.47 -7.05 3.24
CA GLU A 96 10.49 -8.04 2.83
C GLU A 96 9.25 -7.95 3.74
N ALA A 97 8.07 -8.06 3.12
CA ALA A 97 6.81 -8.11 3.86
C ALA A 97 6.73 -9.37 4.73
N MET A 98 5.85 -9.38 5.71
CA MET A 98 5.62 -10.57 6.54
C MET A 98 5.13 -11.74 5.68
N SER A 99 5.56 -12.96 6.01
CA SER A 99 5.29 -14.18 5.24
C SER A 99 3.81 -14.44 5.01
N ASP A 100 2.97 -14.08 5.97
CA ASP A 100 1.53 -14.38 5.96
C ASP A 100 0.80 -13.59 4.86
N ILE A 101 1.47 -12.61 4.23
CA ILE A 101 0.96 -11.92 3.04
C ILE A 101 0.73 -12.87 1.87
N TYR A 102 1.39 -14.04 1.87
CA TYR A 102 1.23 -15.09 0.86
C TYR A 102 0.11 -16.08 1.18
N SER A 103 -0.64 -15.88 2.27
CA SER A 103 -1.78 -16.75 2.62
C SER A 103 -2.83 -16.81 1.52
N GLU A 104 -3.45 -17.98 1.40
CA GLU A 104 -4.62 -18.19 0.52
C GLU A 104 -5.89 -17.59 1.14
N ASP A 105 -5.94 -17.46 2.46
CA ASP A 105 -6.96 -16.68 3.14
C ASP A 105 -6.72 -15.18 2.86
N LEU A 106 -7.75 -14.54 2.30
CA LEU A 106 -7.65 -13.15 1.88
C LEU A 106 -7.52 -12.20 3.08
N ASP A 107 -8.22 -12.46 4.17
CA ASP A 107 -8.20 -11.57 5.33
C ASP A 107 -6.87 -11.69 6.08
N GLU A 108 -6.31 -12.90 6.20
CA GLU A 108 -4.96 -13.13 6.72
C GLU A 108 -3.89 -12.39 5.89
N SER A 109 -3.96 -12.50 4.56
CA SER A 109 -3.04 -11.80 3.66
C SER A 109 -3.12 -10.27 3.82
N ILE A 110 -4.34 -9.72 3.95
CA ILE A 110 -4.54 -8.27 4.12
C ILE A 110 -4.11 -7.82 5.52
N MET A 111 -4.32 -8.63 6.56
CA MET A 111 -3.79 -8.38 7.90
C MET A 111 -2.26 -8.31 7.89
N ALA A 112 -1.61 -9.26 7.23
CA ALA A 112 -0.16 -9.28 7.09
C ALA A 112 0.39 -8.08 6.29
N LEU A 113 -0.36 -7.62 5.28
CA LEU A 113 -0.07 -6.36 4.60
C LEU A 113 -0.10 -5.19 5.58
N ASN A 114 -1.16 -5.05 6.38
CA ASN A 114 -1.27 -3.98 7.37
C ASN A 114 -0.12 -4.03 8.38
N SER A 115 0.20 -5.19 8.97
CA SER A 115 1.27 -5.26 9.96
C SER A 115 2.68 -5.12 9.35
N SER A 116 2.86 -5.42 8.07
CA SER A 116 4.08 -5.05 7.32
C SER A 116 4.23 -3.52 7.18
N ILE A 117 3.11 -2.82 6.94
CA ILE A 117 3.08 -1.35 6.91
C ILE A 117 3.33 -0.78 8.30
N GLU A 118 2.69 -1.31 9.36
CA GLU A 118 2.93 -0.90 10.75
C GLU A 118 4.40 -1.02 11.12
N LYS A 119 5.02 -2.18 10.84
CA LYS A 119 6.47 -2.40 11.05
C LYS A 119 7.31 -1.35 10.31
N THR A 120 6.90 -0.95 9.11
CA THR A 120 7.59 0.08 8.32
C THR A 120 7.43 1.45 8.96
N ILE A 121 6.22 1.83 9.38
CA ILE A 121 5.90 3.08 10.05
C ILE A 121 6.68 3.21 11.37
N MET A 122 6.79 2.13 12.14
CA MET A 122 7.51 2.11 13.42
C MET A 122 9.00 2.50 13.30
N LYS A 123 9.58 2.51 12.10
CA LYS A 123 10.96 2.95 11.88
C LYS A 123 11.13 4.47 11.85
N SER A 124 10.06 5.22 11.60
CA SER A 124 10.04 6.69 11.57
C SER A 124 8.60 7.17 11.71
N VAL A 125 8.01 6.90 12.89
CA VAL A 125 6.59 7.15 13.20
C VAL A 125 6.23 8.60 12.92
N GLU A 126 7.13 9.53 13.25
CA GLU A 126 6.98 10.96 13.06
C GLU A 126 6.92 11.41 11.59
N GLN A 127 7.34 10.57 10.64
CA GLN A 127 7.32 10.87 9.21
C GLN A 127 6.14 10.24 8.46
N TYR A 128 5.28 9.49 9.15
CA TYR A 128 4.06 8.98 8.56
C TYR A 128 3.02 10.10 8.41
N SER A 129 2.24 10.09 7.32
CA SER A 129 1.20 11.08 7.03
C SER A 129 -0.04 10.90 7.92
N TRP A 130 0.08 11.14 9.22
CA TRP A 130 -1.00 11.02 10.21
C TRP A 130 -2.19 11.95 9.96
N GLU A 131 -2.02 13.00 9.15
CA GLU A 131 -3.10 13.88 8.70
C GLU A 131 -4.10 13.16 7.79
N TYR A 132 -3.68 12.07 7.13
CA TYR A 132 -4.59 11.25 6.35
C TYR A 132 -5.57 10.54 7.28
N LYS A 133 -6.86 10.82 7.12
CA LYS A 133 -7.94 10.28 7.96
C LYS A 133 -8.21 8.80 7.68
N ARG A 134 -7.21 7.94 7.91
CA ARG A 134 -7.18 6.49 7.61
C ARG A 134 -8.36 5.71 8.18
N PHE A 135 -8.85 6.11 9.35
CA PHE A 135 -9.95 5.48 10.08
C PHE A 135 -11.32 6.14 9.82
N ARG A 136 -11.46 6.98 8.76
CA ARG A 136 -12.68 7.77 8.52
C ARG A 136 -13.89 6.90 8.25
N ARG A 137 -13.68 5.74 7.63
CA ARG A 137 -14.72 4.73 7.43
C ARG A 137 -14.63 3.72 8.56
N ARG A 138 -15.78 3.41 9.16
CA ARG A 138 -15.90 2.44 10.25
C ARG A 138 -16.84 1.30 9.87
N PRO A 139 -16.64 0.08 10.40
CA PRO A 139 -17.51 -1.07 10.10
C PRO A 139 -18.97 -0.81 10.44
N ASP A 140 -19.22 -0.04 11.50
CA ASP A 140 -20.54 0.32 12.03
C ASP A 140 -21.06 1.68 11.52
N GLY A 141 -20.33 2.34 10.62
CA GLY A 141 -20.67 3.68 10.13
C GLY A 141 -20.44 4.83 11.12
N SER A 142 -19.87 4.55 12.30
CA SER A 142 -19.54 5.58 13.29
C SER A 142 -18.48 6.57 12.79
N ARG A 143 -18.41 7.74 13.43
CA ARG A 143 -17.41 8.77 13.14
C ARG A 143 -16.23 8.63 14.09
N PHE A 144 -15.05 8.32 13.56
CA PHE A 144 -13.82 8.19 14.33
C PHE A 144 -13.16 9.53 14.69
N TYR A 145 -13.03 10.41 13.70
CA TYR A 145 -12.39 11.72 13.88
C TYR A 145 -13.46 12.77 14.22
N GLN A 146 -13.27 13.50 15.32
CA GLN A 146 -14.10 14.65 15.66
C GLN A 146 -13.83 15.83 14.71
#